data_AF-A0A538KIC4-F1
#
_entry.id   AF-A0A538KIC4-F1
#
_cell.length_a   1.000
_cell.length_b   1.000
_cell.length_c   1.000
_cell.angle_alpha   90.00
_cell.angle_beta   90.00
_cell.angle_gamma   90.00
#
_symmetry.space_group_name_H-M   'P 1'
#
loop_
_entity.id
_entity.type
_entity.pdbx_description
1 polymer ?
#
loop_
_entity_poly.entity_id
_entity_poly.type
_entity_poly.pdbx_seq_one_letter_code
_entity_poly.pdbx_strand_id
1 'polypeptide(L)'
;MSVGVIGLGYVGLPLAVAFAEAGEHVVAVDVDEGKVASIEAGQSYIEDIPSERLRDAVPSIEAWTHYAPLARTDAVLICVPTPLSANREPDLGPLLAAGRALGGVVQRGQLVVLESTTYPGTTREQLVPLLEHGGLRVGEGLNVAYSPERVDPGRTDYTLRNTPKVIGGITPECTERAAELYGRICDEIVRVSTPEAGELTKLLENIFRSVNIALVNELAMLSDRMGIDIWEVVDAASTKPYGFMRFEPGPGMGGHCLPVDPFYLTWRAREFHMSTEFIELAGKINQQMPYHCVERIELALNEAAKPVRESKIAILGVSYKGGVGDIRESPALRIMEVLAERGGELFYHDPYVPALPELGLRSLPLDEVTADADAVVLVTAHPGIDHLAIARDASLFIDLRGATRGIRVENLVRL
;
A
#
# COMPACT_ATOMS: atom_id res chain seq x y z
N MET A 1 -16.50 4.70 25.88
CA MET A 1 -16.10 5.88 25.10
C MET A 1 -16.82 5.80 23.77
N SER A 2 -16.88 6.90 23.04
CA SER A 2 -17.49 6.97 21.73
C SER A 2 -16.47 7.51 20.74
N VAL A 3 -16.28 6.81 19.63
CA VAL A 3 -15.22 7.10 18.65
C VAL A 3 -15.85 7.39 17.30
N GLY A 4 -15.56 8.56 16.75
CA GLY A 4 -15.91 8.90 15.38
C GLY A 4 -14.83 8.43 14.42
N VAL A 5 -15.18 7.92 13.25
CA VAL A 5 -14.23 7.58 12.18
C VAL A 5 -14.73 8.16 10.86
N ILE A 6 -13.94 9.05 10.26
CA ILE A 6 -14.23 9.69 8.98
C ILE A 6 -13.41 9.03 7.87
N GLY A 7 -14.07 8.58 6.81
CA GLY A 7 -13.46 7.87 5.68
C GLY A 7 -13.34 6.39 5.96
N LEU A 8 -14.24 5.60 5.39
CA LEU A 8 -14.41 4.17 5.67
C LEU A 8 -13.71 3.32 4.60
N GLY A 9 -12.50 3.76 4.22
CA GLY A 9 -11.61 3.02 3.33
C GLY A 9 -10.80 1.95 4.08
N TYR A 10 -9.71 1.49 3.45
CA TYR A 10 -8.84 0.43 3.96
C TYR A 10 -8.17 0.73 5.31
N VAL A 11 -8.19 1.98 5.77
CA VAL A 11 -7.72 2.38 7.12
C VAL A 11 -8.90 2.53 8.09
N GLY A 12 -9.89 3.34 7.72
CA GLY A 12 -10.96 3.71 8.64
C GLY A 12 -11.93 2.57 8.99
N LEU A 13 -12.30 1.70 8.04
CA LEU A 13 -13.19 0.58 8.36
C LEU A 13 -12.54 -0.41 9.35
N PRO A 14 -11.27 -0.84 9.16
CA PRO A 14 -10.58 -1.65 10.17
C PRO A 14 -10.50 -0.99 11.55
N LEU A 15 -10.23 0.32 11.63
CA LEU A 15 -10.23 1.05 12.90
C LEU A 15 -11.61 1.06 13.56
N ALA A 16 -12.67 1.34 12.79
CA ALA A 16 -14.05 1.32 13.27
C ALA A 16 -14.42 -0.05 13.84
N VAL A 17 -14.10 -1.14 13.13
CA VAL A 17 -14.34 -2.51 13.60
C VAL A 17 -13.51 -2.81 14.86
N ALA A 18 -12.23 -2.43 14.90
CA ALA A 18 -11.37 -2.68 16.06
C ALA A 18 -11.87 -1.98 17.34
N PHE A 19 -12.35 -0.73 17.23
CA PHE A 19 -12.94 -0.03 18.37
C PHE A 19 -14.28 -0.63 18.80
N ALA A 20 -15.13 -1.03 17.84
CA ALA A 20 -16.38 -1.72 18.13
C ALA A 20 -16.15 -3.05 18.88
N GLU A 21 -15.17 -3.85 18.45
CA GLU A 21 -14.76 -5.11 19.10
C GLU A 21 -14.16 -4.88 20.49
N ALA A 22 -13.53 -3.73 20.72
CA ALA A 22 -13.06 -3.32 22.04
C ALA A 22 -14.20 -2.83 22.97
N GLY A 23 -15.45 -2.85 22.50
CA GLY A 23 -16.64 -2.47 23.27
C GLY A 23 -16.96 -0.97 23.23
N GLU A 24 -16.35 -0.22 22.31
CA GLU A 24 -16.64 1.20 22.12
C GLU A 24 -17.82 1.40 21.17
N HIS A 25 -18.57 2.49 21.37
CA HIS A 25 -19.58 2.92 20.40
C HIS A 25 -18.92 3.70 19.28
N VAL A 26 -19.16 3.34 18.02
CA VAL A 26 -18.50 3.95 16.87
C VAL A 26 -19.49 4.74 16.03
N VAL A 27 -19.13 5.96 15.67
CA VAL A 27 -19.85 6.79 14.70
C VAL A 27 -19.02 6.81 13.42
N ALA A 28 -19.42 6.03 12.43
CA ALA A 28 -18.72 5.90 11.16
C ALA A 28 -19.28 6.91 10.15
N VAL A 29 -18.42 7.66 9.47
CA VAL A 29 -18.83 8.70 8.50
C VAL A 29 -18.09 8.50 7.18
N ASP A 30 -18.81 8.36 6.07
CA ASP A 30 -18.26 8.42 4.71
C ASP A 30 -19.22 9.18 3.80
N VAL A 31 -18.70 9.91 2.81
CA VAL A 31 -19.53 10.63 1.84
C VAL A 31 -20.17 9.70 0.81
N ASP A 32 -19.66 8.48 0.70
CA ASP A 32 -20.18 7.44 -0.18
C ASP A 32 -21.36 6.70 0.49
N GLU A 33 -22.57 7.01 0.01
CA GLU A 33 -23.82 6.35 0.44
C GLU A 33 -23.77 4.83 0.29
N GLY A 34 -23.08 4.32 -0.73
CA GLY A 34 -22.96 2.88 -0.98
C GLY A 34 -22.15 2.17 0.10
N LYS A 35 -21.07 2.80 0.59
CA LYS A 35 -20.28 2.26 1.70
C LYS A 35 -21.06 2.26 3.00
N VAL A 36 -21.77 3.34 3.30
CA VAL A 36 -22.63 3.45 4.49
C VAL A 36 -23.69 2.35 4.49
N ALA A 37 -24.42 2.19 3.39
CA ALA A 37 -25.42 1.13 3.25
C ALA A 37 -24.82 -0.29 3.37
N SER A 38 -23.61 -0.50 2.84
CA SER A 38 -22.92 -1.78 2.94
C SER A 38 -22.54 -2.11 4.40
N ILE A 39 -22.10 -1.11 5.18
CA ILE A 39 -21.78 -1.28 6.60
C ILE A 39 -23.04 -1.63 7.39
N GLU A 40 -24.15 -0.91 7.19
CA GLU A 40 -25.42 -1.20 7.85
C GLU A 40 -25.93 -2.63 7.52
N ALA A 41 -25.66 -3.11 6.31
CA ALA A 41 -25.99 -4.47 5.88
C ALA A 41 -25.00 -5.54 6.39
N GLY A 42 -23.91 -5.14 7.07
CA GLY A 42 -22.83 -6.06 7.48
C GLY A 42 -22.13 -6.72 6.29
N GLN A 43 -21.99 -6.00 5.18
CA GLN A 43 -21.33 -6.43 3.96
C GLN A 43 -20.05 -5.62 3.79
N SER A 44 -18.91 -6.27 3.98
CA SER A 44 -17.63 -5.62 3.79
C SER A 44 -17.27 -5.54 2.30
N TYR A 45 -16.77 -4.39 1.90
CA TYR A 45 -16.18 -4.10 0.59
C TYR A 45 -14.64 -4.00 0.66
N ILE A 46 -14.04 -4.34 1.81
CA ILE A 46 -12.59 -4.34 2.05
C ILE A 46 -12.15 -5.75 2.40
N GLU A 47 -11.14 -6.25 1.69
CA GLU A 47 -10.61 -7.61 1.82
C GLU A 47 -10.11 -7.93 3.25
N ASP A 48 -9.45 -6.96 3.90
CA ASP A 48 -8.90 -7.11 5.26
C ASP A 48 -9.97 -7.27 6.36
N ILE A 49 -11.24 -6.99 6.05
CA ILE A 49 -12.37 -7.14 6.98
C ILE A 49 -13.37 -8.11 6.38
N PRO A 50 -13.39 -9.39 6.80
CA PRO A 50 -14.43 -10.31 6.38
C PRO A 50 -15.82 -9.81 6.80
N SER A 51 -16.83 -10.03 5.96
CA SER A 51 -18.21 -9.60 6.25
C SER A 51 -18.76 -10.23 7.55
N GLU A 52 -18.28 -11.41 7.95
CA GLU A 52 -18.61 -12.03 9.23
C GLU A 52 -18.17 -11.16 10.41
N ARG A 53 -16.89 -10.76 10.42
CA ARG A 53 -16.33 -9.88 11.45
C ARG A 53 -17.04 -8.53 11.49
N LEU A 54 -17.39 -7.97 10.33
CA LEU A 54 -18.15 -6.72 10.28
C LEU A 54 -19.54 -6.89 10.90
N ARG A 55 -20.28 -7.96 10.57
CA ARG A 55 -21.63 -8.21 11.13
C ARG A 55 -21.63 -8.26 12.65
N ASP A 56 -20.60 -8.84 13.26
CA ASP A 56 -20.47 -8.90 14.72
C ASP A 56 -20.25 -7.51 15.34
N ALA A 57 -19.59 -6.61 14.61
CA ALA A 57 -19.30 -5.24 15.04
C ALA A 57 -20.44 -4.24 14.76
N VAL A 58 -21.29 -4.49 13.76
CA VAL A 58 -22.41 -3.60 13.35
C VAL A 58 -23.28 -3.10 14.51
N PRO A 59 -23.65 -3.91 15.53
CA PRO A 59 -24.45 -3.42 16.66
C PRO A 59 -23.82 -2.27 17.44
N SER A 60 -22.50 -2.10 17.35
CA SER A 60 -21.75 -1.01 17.99
C SER A 60 -21.36 0.11 17.01
N ILE A 61 -21.73 0.02 15.73
CA ILE A 61 -21.36 0.97 14.67
C ILE A 61 -22.61 1.66 14.13
N GLU A 62 -22.62 2.99 14.19
CA GLU A 62 -23.64 3.83 13.60
C GLU A 62 -23.06 4.59 12.41
N ALA A 63 -23.49 4.25 11.21
CA ALA A 63 -22.94 4.79 9.96
C ALA A 63 -23.75 5.98 9.43
N TRP A 64 -23.07 7.01 8.92
CA TRP A 64 -23.68 8.25 8.48
C TRP A 64 -22.98 8.84 7.26
N THR A 65 -23.70 9.65 6.49
CA THR A 65 -23.14 10.43 5.36
C THR A 65 -22.88 11.89 5.69
N HIS A 66 -23.09 12.29 6.95
CA HIS A 66 -22.92 13.66 7.41
C HIS A 66 -22.26 13.71 8.79
N TYR A 67 -21.69 14.87 9.13
CA TYR A 67 -20.76 15.02 10.25
C TYR A 67 -21.44 15.34 11.59
N ALA A 68 -22.69 15.78 11.60
CA ALA A 68 -23.38 16.19 12.84
C ALA A 68 -23.35 15.15 13.99
N PRO A 69 -23.47 13.84 13.73
CA PRO A 69 -23.38 12.80 14.76
C PRO A 69 -22.01 12.71 15.45
N LEU A 70 -20.94 13.26 14.86
CA LEU A 70 -19.61 13.31 15.47
C LEU A 70 -19.54 14.26 16.66
N ALA A 71 -20.50 15.18 16.82
CA ALA A 71 -20.52 16.10 17.96
C ALA A 71 -20.69 15.38 19.31
N ARG A 72 -21.23 14.16 19.33
CA ARG A 72 -21.44 13.37 20.57
C ARG A 72 -20.29 12.43 20.90
N THR A 73 -19.25 12.36 20.06
CA THR A 73 -18.13 11.42 20.28
C THR A 73 -17.10 12.00 21.23
N ASP A 74 -16.29 11.16 21.88
CA ASP A 74 -15.17 11.61 22.71
C ASP A 74 -13.90 11.84 21.89
N ALA A 75 -13.75 11.06 20.81
CA ALA A 75 -12.66 11.17 19.85
C ALA A 75 -13.17 11.08 18.40
N VAL A 76 -12.41 11.59 17.44
CA VAL A 76 -12.68 11.49 15.99
C VAL A 76 -11.38 11.19 15.23
N LEU A 77 -11.39 10.16 14.41
CA LEU A 77 -10.27 9.75 13.55
C LEU A 77 -10.53 10.18 12.10
N ILE A 78 -9.54 10.75 11.43
CA ILE A 78 -9.63 11.18 10.03
C ILE A 78 -8.79 10.26 9.14
N CYS A 79 -9.48 9.40 8.38
CA CYS A 79 -8.93 8.32 7.55
C CYS A 79 -9.35 8.50 6.06
N VAL A 80 -9.37 9.73 5.57
CA VAL A 80 -9.76 10.06 4.19
C VAL A 80 -8.57 9.90 3.23
N PRO A 81 -8.82 9.65 1.94
CA PRO A 81 -7.73 9.49 0.99
C PRO A 81 -6.93 10.79 0.82
N THR A 82 -5.62 10.65 0.68
CA THR A 82 -4.67 11.70 0.30
C THR A 82 -4.00 11.24 -1.00
N PRO A 83 -4.62 11.48 -2.17
CA PRO A 83 -4.04 11.09 -3.45
C PRO A 83 -2.98 12.09 -3.93
N LEU A 84 -2.31 11.75 -5.03
CA LEU A 84 -1.53 12.71 -5.82
C LEU A 84 -2.37 13.26 -6.97
N SER A 85 -2.11 14.52 -7.33
CA SER A 85 -2.59 15.12 -8.58
C SER A 85 -1.91 14.48 -9.80
N ALA A 86 -2.40 14.80 -11.00
CA ALA A 86 -1.77 14.38 -12.26
C ALA A 86 -0.30 14.81 -12.38
N ASN A 87 0.12 15.85 -11.66
CA ASN A 87 1.50 16.34 -11.62
C ASN A 87 2.34 15.71 -10.50
N ARG A 88 1.85 14.64 -9.85
CA ARG A 88 2.48 13.98 -8.69
C ARG A 88 2.67 14.89 -7.47
N GLU A 89 1.76 15.84 -7.28
CA GLU A 89 1.74 16.72 -6.10
C GLU A 89 0.69 16.23 -5.10
N PRO A 90 0.91 16.35 -3.78
CA PRO A 90 -0.09 16.03 -2.76
C PRO A 90 -1.41 16.76 -3.00
N ASP A 91 -2.51 16.00 -3.16
CA ASP A 91 -3.86 16.54 -3.17
C ASP A 91 -4.52 16.33 -1.80
N LEU A 92 -4.61 17.42 -1.04
CA LEU A 92 -5.26 17.43 0.28
C LEU A 92 -6.76 17.73 0.22
N GLY A 93 -7.38 17.82 -0.97
CA GLY A 93 -8.79 18.17 -1.14
C GLY A 93 -9.74 17.42 -0.20
N PRO A 94 -9.71 16.07 -0.14
CA PRO A 94 -10.54 15.29 0.78
C PRO A 94 -10.29 15.60 2.25
N LEU A 95 -9.02 15.74 2.65
CA LEU A 95 -8.62 16.09 4.03
C LEU A 95 -9.11 17.48 4.43
N LEU A 96 -8.93 18.49 3.57
CA LEU A 96 -9.37 19.85 3.84
C LEU A 96 -10.90 19.94 3.91
N ALA A 97 -11.61 19.18 3.09
CA ALA A 97 -13.08 19.09 3.16
C ALA A 97 -13.55 18.47 4.48
N ALA A 98 -12.96 17.33 4.87
CA ALA A 98 -13.27 16.66 6.13
C ALA A 98 -12.94 17.54 7.35
N GLY A 99 -11.77 18.22 7.34
CA GLY A 99 -11.36 19.14 8.40
C GLY A 99 -12.32 20.32 8.56
N ARG A 100 -12.78 20.93 7.46
CA ARG A 100 -13.80 22.00 7.49
C ARG A 100 -15.13 21.52 8.06
N ALA A 101 -15.62 20.37 7.57
CA ALA A 101 -16.89 19.82 8.02
C ALA A 101 -16.86 19.46 9.51
N LEU A 102 -15.77 18.82 9.97
CA LEU A 102 -15.56 18.47 11.37
C LEU A 102 -15.41 19.72 12.25
N GLY A 103 -14.68 20.75 11.79
CA GLY A 103 -14.53 22.01 12.52
C GLY A 103 -15.86 22.74 12.80
N GLY A 104 -16.90 22.47 12.01
CA GLY A 104 -18.26 22.98 12.24
C GLY A 104 -19.06 22.25 13.32
N VAL A 105 -18.61 21.08 13.77
CA VAL A 105 -19.36 20.22 14.72
C VAL A 105 -18.53 19.79 15.94
N VAL A 106 -17.22 20.04 15.92
CA VAL A 106 -16.29 19.67 17.00
C VAL A 106 -16.69 20.35 18.32
N GLN A 107 -16.61 19.59 19.41
CA GLN A 107 -17.01 20.02 20.75
C GLN A 107 -15.80 20.17 21.67
N ARG A 108 -15.95 21.02 22.70
CA ARG A 108 -14.96 21.17 23.76
C ARG A 108 -14.77 19.82 24.47
N GLY A 109 -13.51 19.42 24.63
CA GLY A 109 -13.10 18.16 25.24
C GLY A 109 -12.81 17.07 24.23
N GLN A 110 -13.15 17.21 22.95
CA GLN A 110 -12.88 16.14 21.96
C GLN A 110 -11.39 16.01 21.62
N LEU A 111 -11.02 14.78 21.26
CA LEU A 111 -9.75 14.46 20.60
C LEU A 111 -9.99 14.27 19.09
N VAL A 112 -9.17 14.88 18.25
CA VAL A 112 -9.12 14.63 16.81
C VAL A 112 -7.77 14.04 16.45
N VAL A 113 -7.76 12.91 15.75
CA VAL A 113 -6.51 12.28 15.29
C VAL A 113 -6.51 12.19 13.77
N LEU A 114 -5.47 12.71 13.15
CA LEU A 114 -5.21 12.50 11.72
C LEU A 114 -4.49 11.16 11.53
N GLU A 115 -5.11 10.27 10.77
CA GLU A 115 -4.57 8.95 10.39
C GLU A 115 -4.11 8.89 8.93
N SER A 116 -4.65 9.79 8.11
CA SER A 116 -4.36 9.85 6.68
C SER A 116 -2.90 10.19 6.45
N THR A 117 -2.19 9.38 5.66
CA THR A 117 -0.78 9.63 5.33
C THR A 117 -0.62 11.01 4.69
N THR A 118 0.37 11.79 5.15
CA THR A 118 0.60 13.14 4.65
C THR A 118 2.03 13.61 4.88
N TYR A 119 2.37 14.84 4.48
CA TYR A 119 3.68 15.45 4.69
C TYR A 119 3.82 16.13 6.07
N PRO A 120 5.06 16.24 6.60
CA PRO A 120 5.34 16.93 7.85
C PRO A 120 4.87 18.39 7.85
N GLY A 121 4.00 18.72 8.79
CA GLY A 121 3.36 20.02 8.96
C GLY A 121 1.86 20.00 8.67
N THR A 122 1.32 18.96 8.03
CA THR A 122 -0.10 18.94 7.62
C THR A 122 -1.05 19.08 8.82
N THR A 123 -0.83 18.31 9.88
CA THR A 123 -1.68 18.34 11.08
C THR A 123 -1.72 19.75 11.66
N ARG A 124 -0.56 20.40 11.80
CA ARG A 124 -0.44 21.73 12.42
C ARG A 124 -0.86 22.87 11.51
N GLU A 125 -0.43 22.85 10.25
CA GLU A 125 -0.56 23.96 9.31
C GLU A 125 -1.88 23.93 8.55
N GLN A 126 -2.46 22.74 8.34
CA GLN A 126 -3.68 22.56 7.56
C GLN A 126 -4.86 22.17 8.44
N LEU A 127 -4.74 21.12 9.26
CA LEU A 127 -5.89 20.60 10.01
C LEU A 127 -6.28 21.48 11.21
N VAL A 128 -5.32 21.86 12.06
CA VAL A 128 -5.58 22.69 13.26
C VAL A 128 -6.37 23.96 12.91
N PRO A 129 -5.98 24.81 11.92
CA PRO A 129 -6.73 26.02 11.60
C PRO A 129 -8.20 25.77 11.23
N LEU A 130 -8.49 24.64 10.59
CA LEU A 130 -9.86 24.27 10.21
C LEU A 130 -10.70 23.88 11.43
N LEU A 131 -10.10 23.17 12.38
CA LEU A 131 -10.79 22.77 13.61
C LEU A 131 -11.00 23.96 14.57
N GLU A 132 -10.06 24.91 14.58
CA GLU A 132 -10.13 26.11 15.42
C GLU A 132 -11.06 27.20 14.86
N HIS A 133 -11.57 27.03 13.64
CA HIS A 133 -12.48 27.98 13.01
C HIS A 133 -13.77 28.19 13.82
N GLY A 134 -14.23 27.14 14.53
CA GLY A 134 -15.39 27.19 15.42
C GLY A 134 -15.15 27.89 16.77
N GLY A 135 -13.97 28.48 17.00
CA GLY A 135 -13.64 29.25 18.21
C GLY A 135 -13.00 28.44 19.33
N LEU A 136 -12.90 27.10 19.19
CA LEU A 136 -12.06 26.29 20.08
C LEU A 136 -10.57 26.50 19.77
N ARG A 137 -9.72 26.15 20.75
CA ARG A 137 -8.27 26.23 20.64
C ARG A 137 -7.62 24.93 21.07
N VAL A 138 -6.66 24.47 20.27
CA VAL A 138 -5.92 23.23 20.56
C VAL A 138 -5.05 23.43 21.79
N GLY A 139 -5.10 22.46 22.71
CA GLY A 139 -4.49 22.57 24.04
C GLY A 139 -5.35 23.32 25.06
N GLU A 140 -6.46 23.94 24.65
CA GLU A 140 -7.38 24.65 25.54
C GLU A 140 -8.82 24.12 25.40
N GLY A 141 -8.96 22.80 25.53
CA GLY A 141 -10.23 22.10 25.39
C GLY A 141 -10.51 21.57 23.99
N LEU A 142 -9.53 21.54 23.10
CA LEU A 142 -9.52 20.68 21.91
C LEU A 142 -8.18 19.96 21.87
N ASN A 143 -8.18 18.67 21.58
CA ASN A 143 -6.94 17.89 21.49
C ASN A 143 -6.73 17.39 20.08
N VAL A 144 -5.52 17.56 19.54
CA VAL A 144 -5.21 17.17 18.16
C VAL A 144 -3.89 16.42 18.13
N ALA A 145 -3.90 15.27 17.47
CA ALA A 145 -2.73 14.43 17.27
C ALA A 145 -2.66 13.87 15.85
N TYR A 146 -1.49 13.34 15.51
CA TYR A 146 -1.27 12.51 14.34
C TYR A 146 -0.89 11.10 14.80
N SER A 147 -1.43 10.10 14.12
CA SER A 147 -1.01 8.71 14.29
C SER A 147 -1.08 8.02 12.93
N PRO A 148 0.05 7.60 12.33
CA PRO A 148 0.00 6.99 11.02
C PRO A 148 -0.54 5.57 11.07
N GLU A 149 -1.24 5.16 10.02
CA GLU A 149 -1.50 3.74 9.74
C GLU A 149 -0.22 3.05 9.22
N ARG A 150 0.07 1.86 9.74
CA ARG A 150 1.30 1.08 9.47
C ARG A 150 1.02 -0.37 9.06
N VAL A 151 -0.25 -0.75 8.87
CA VAL A 151 -0.65 -2.07 8.35
C VAL A 151 -0.04 -2.35 6.97
N ASP A 152 0.39 -3.60 6.78
CA ASP A 152 0.84 -4.15 5.49
C ASP A 152 -0.21 -5.14 4.96
N PRO A 153 -0.92 -4.81 3.87
CA PRO A 153 -2.00 -5.64 3.34
C PRO A 153 -1.58 -7.10 3.08
N GLY A 154 -2.45 -8.05 3.41
CA GLY A 154 -2.22 -9.48 3.21
C GLY A 154 -1.26 -10.16 4.20
N ARG A 155 -0.74 -9.44 5.21
CA ARG A 155 0.02 -10.06 6.31
C ARG A 155 -0.88 -10.38 7.50
N THR A 156 -0.69 -11.56 8.09
CA THR A 156 -1.47 -12.05 9.23
C THR A 156 -0.68 -12.09 10.54
N ASP A 157 0.64 -11.99 10.47
CA ASP A 157 1.54 -12.05 11.62
C ASP A 157 1.75 -10.68 12.29
N TYR A 158 1.58 -9.59 11.54
CA TYR A 158 1.37 -8.26 12.10
C TYR A 158 -0.03 -7.75 11.78
N THR A 159 -0.74 -7.33 12.82
CA THR A 159 -2.09 -6.79 12.80
C THR A 159 -2.09 -5.41 13.43
N LEU A 160 -3.22 -4.72 13.36
CA LEU A 160 -3.43 -3.45 14.05
C LEU A 160 -3.15 -3.54 15.57
N ARG A 161 -3.39 -4.71 16.19
CA ARG A 161 -3.20 -4.91 17.63
C ARG A 161 -1.73 -4.96 18.04
N ASN A 162 -0.91 -5.75 17.34
CA ASN A 162 0.49 -5.99 17.73
C ASN A 162 1.51 -5.08 17.02
N THR A 163 1.09 -4.29 16.04
CA THR A 163 1.96 -3.28 15.40
C THR A 163 2.04 -2.05 16.30
N PRO A 164 3.25 -1.60 16.71
CA PRO A 164 3.36 -0.43 17.58
C PRO A 164 2.73 0.82 16.95
N LYS A 165 1.84 1.48 17.68
CA LYS A 165 1.14 2.68 17.21
C LYS A 165 1.94 3.92 17.55
N VAL A 166 2.40 4.65 16.53
CA VAL A 166 3.14 5.91 16.70
C VAL A 166 2.17 7.05 16.90
N ILE A 167 2.41 7.93 17.89
CA ILE A 167 1.50 9.03 18.22
C ILE A 167 2.30 10.31 18.51
N GLY A 168 1.93 11.39 17.83
CA GLY A 168 2.46 12.73 18.08
C GLY A 168 1.35 13.77 18.20
N GLY A 169 1.18 14.35 19.38
CA GLY A 169 0.19 15.40 19.66
C GLY A 169 0.74 16.81 19.44
N ILE A 170 -0.15 17.78 19.19
CA ILE A 170 0.21 19.21 19.13
C ILE A 170 0.80 19.69 20.47
N THR A 171 0.32 19.12 21.58
CA THR A 171 0.86 19.28 22.93
C THR A 171 1.14 17.90 23.56
N PRO A 172 1.91 17.83 24.67
CA PRO A 172 2.07 16.59 25.42
C PRO A 172 0.75 15.97 25.88
N GLU A 173 -0.22 16.80 26.32
CA GLU A 173 -1.55 16.33 26.71
C GLU A 173 -2.31 15.72 25.52
N CYS A 174 -2.24 16.32 24.34
CA CYS A 174 -2.84 15.74 23.13
C CYS A 174 -2.26 14.35 22.82
N THR A 175 -0.95 14.19 23.05
CA THR A 175 -0.24 12.92 22.84
C THR A 175 -0.74 11.84 23.81
N GLU A 176 -0.86 12.18 25.10
CA GLU A 176 -1.35 11.21 26.09
C GLU A 176 -2.81 10.84 25.85
N ARG A 177 -3.67 11.80 25.50
CA ARG A 177 -5.07 11.51 25.18
C ARG A 177 -5.22 10.58 23.98
N ALA A 178 -4.40 10.77 22.95
CA ALA A 178 -4.35 9.83 21.83
C ALA A 178 -3.79 8.48 22.26
N ALA A 179 -2.74 8.43 23.08
CA ALA A 179 -2.20 7.18 23.61
C ALA A 179 -3.23 6.38 24.43
N GLU A 180 -4.05 7.05 25.25
CA GLU A 180 -5.16 6.42 25.98
C GLU A 180 -6.22 5.84 25.04
N LEU A 181 -6.54 6.54 23.94
CA LEU A 181 -7.49 6.05 22.94
C LEU A 181 -6.96 4.79 22.26
N TYR A 182 -5.76 4.83 21.67
CA TYR A 182 -5.21 3.70 20.92
C TYR A 182 -4.77 2.54 21.81
N GLY A 183 -4.42 2.78 23.08
CA GLY A 183 -4.10 1.72 24.04
C GLY A 183 -5.26 0.74 24.30
N ARG A 184 -6.48 1.04 23.82
CA ARG A 184 -7.62 0.12 23.85
C ARG A 184 -7.54 -0.96 22.76
N ILE A 185 -6.91 -0.65 21.63
CA ILE A 185 -6.89 -1.50 20.43
C ILE A 185 -5.48 -1.96 20.03
N CYS A 186 -4.43 -1.31 20.53
CA CYS A 186 -3.02 -1.60 20.25
C CYS A 186 -2.27 -1.97 21.54
N ASP A 187 -1.38 -2.96 21.45
CA ASP A 187 -0.61 -3.49 22.58
C ASP A 187 0.58 -2.58 22.95
N GLU A 188 1.17 -1.90 21.97
CA GLU A 188 2.32 -1.01 22.15
C GLU A 188 2.07 0.38 21.57
N ILE A 189 2.33 1.42 22.36
CA ILE A 189 2.20 2.82 21.97
C ILE A 189 3.57 3.51 22.01
N VAL A 190 3.99 4.07 20.88
CA VAL A 190 5.23 4.82 20.72
C VAL A 190 4.90 6.31 20.63
N ARG A 191 5.26 7.06 21.66
CA ARG A 191 5.04 8.51 21.72
C ARG A 191 6.21 9.24 21.06
N VAL A 192 5.90 10.19 20.18
CA VAL A 192 6.86 11.13 19.61
C VAL A 192 6.51 12.56 20.03
N SER A 193 7.48 13.45 19.97
CA SER A 193 7.36 14.80 20.55
C SER A 193 6.38 15.72 19.82
N THR A 194 6.12 15.49 18.53
CA THR A 194 5.27 16.36 17.70
C THR A 194 4.54 15.55 16.62
N PRO A 195 3.42 16.05 16.06
CA PRO A 195 2.78 15.39 14.92
C PRO A 195 3.71 15.29 13.71
N GLU A 196 4.58 16.28 13.48
CA GLU A 196 5.53 16.28 12.34
C GLU A 196 6.51 15.11 12.43
N ALA A 197 6.95 14.75 13.64
CA ALA A 197 7.76 13.55 13.85
C ALA A 197 6.99 12.28 13.48
N GLY A 198 5.69 12.21 13.82
CA GLY A 198 4.82 11.10 13.42
C GLY A 198 4.58 11.05 11.91
N GLU A 199 4.29 12.18 11.29
CA GLU A 199 4.09 12.34 9.84
C GLU A 199 5.36 11.89 9.08
N LEU A 200 6.53 12.38 9.50
CA LEU A 200 7.80 11.99 8.88
C LEU A 200 8.16 10.52 9.13
N THR A 201 7.79 9.94 10.27
CA THR A 201 8.05 8.52 10.57
C THR A 201 7.43 7.64 9.48
N LYS A 202 6.17 7.90 9.11
CA LYS A 202 5.49 7.14 8.07
C LYS A 202 6.16 7.27 6.71
N LEU A 203 6.54 8.49 6.33
CA LEU A 203 7.23 8.72 5.06
C LEU A 203 8.60 8.04 5.06
N LEU A 204 9.36 8.13 6.15
CA LEU A 204 10.68 7.51 6.28
C LEU A 204 10.60 5.99 6.10
N GLU A 205 9.61 5.32 6.69
CA GLU A 205 9.40 3.87 6.52
C GLU A 205 9.23 3.49 5.04
N ASN A 206 8.39 4.23 4.30
CA ASN A 206 8.13 3.96 2.90
C ASN A 206 9.28 4.38 1.98
N ILE A 207 9.94 5.49 2.27
CA ILE A 207 11.16 5.93 1.57
C ILE A 207 12.27 4.90 1.75
N PHE A 208 12.51 4.44 2.97
CA PHE A 208 13.53 3.45 3.27
C PHE A 208 13.30 2.16 2.47
N ARG A 209 12.07 1.65 2.45
CA ARG A 209 11.69 0.48 1.65
C ARG A 209 11.89 0.73 0.14
N SER A 210 11.43 1.87 -0.37
CA SER A 210 11.57 2.26 -1.78
C SER A 210 13.02 2.34 -2.24
N VAL A 211 13.88 3.01 -1.47
CA VAL A 211 15.31 3.18 -1.79
C VAL A 211 16.05 1.84 -1.75
N ASN A 212 15.79 0.98 -0.77
CA ASN A 212 16.47 -0.32 -0.71
C ASN A 212 16.01 -1.27 -1.82
N ILE A 213 14.72 -1.26 -2.20
CA ILE A 213 14.26 -2.02 -3.37
C ILE A 213 14.94 -1.49 -4.64
N ALA A 214 15.02 -0.17 -4.83
CA ALA A 214 15.73 0.42 -5.97
C ALA A 214 17.21 0.01 -6.00
N LEU A 215 17.89 0.02 -4.86
CA LEU A 215 19.29 -0.39 -4.76
C LEU A 215 19.48 -1.84 -5.24
N VAL A 216 18.67 -2.77 -4.74
CA VAL A 216 18.78 -4.19 -5.14
C VAL A 216 18.39 -4.40 -6.60
N ASN A 217 17.40 -3.66 -7.10
CA ASN A 217 17.01 -3.65 -8.51
C ASN A 217 18.14 -3.13 -9.42
N GLU A 218 18.81 -2.05 -9.04
CA GLU A 218 19.97 -1.52 -9.78
C GLU A 218 21.12 -2.54 -9.83
N LEU A 219 21.37 -3.21 -8.69
CA LEU A 219 22.35 -4.28 -8.63
C LEU A 219 21.95 -5.50 -9.46
N ALA A 220 20.66 -5.83 -9.57
CA ALA A 220 20.18 -6.90 -10.46
C ALA A 220 20.50 -6.57 -11.93
N MET A 221 20.16 -5.37 -12.38
CA MET A 221 20.46 -4.90 -13.74
C MET A 221 21.96 -4.90 -14.05
N LEU A 222 22.80 -4.53 -13.08
CA LEU A 222 24.26 -4.58 -13.24
C LEU A 222 24.78 -6.01 -13.24
N SER A 223 24.27 -6.86 -12.35
CA SER A 223 24.70 -8.27 -12.21
C SER A 223 24.37 -9.07 -13.46
N ASP A 224 23.22 -8.84 -14.09
CA ASP A 224 22.85 -9.43 -15.38
C ASP A 224 23.92 -9.14 -16.46
N ARG A 225 24.36 -7.88 -16.57
CA ARG A 225 25.43 -7.48 -17.51
C ARG A 225 26.79 -8.10 -17.19
N MET A 226 27.03 -8.41 -15.93
CA MET A 226 28.26 -9.06 -15.46
C MET A 226 28.18 -10.59 -15.54
N GLY A 227 27.01 -11.17 -15.84
CA GLY A 227 26.77 -12.61 -15.78
C GLY A 227 26.80 -13.18 -14.36
N ILE A 228 26.38 -12.40 -13.36
CA ILE A 228 26.35 -12.78 -11.94
C ILE A 228 24.89 -12.99 -11.51
N ASP A 229 24.63 -14.08 -10.79
CA ASP A 229 23.30 -14.35 -10.21
C ASP A 229 23.06 -13.45 -8.98
N ILE A 230 22.22 -12.43 -9.15
CA ILE A 230 21.89 -11.49 -8.07
C ILE A 230 21.21 -12.18 -6.88
N TRP A 231 20.45 -13.25 -7.12
CA TRP A 231 19.78 -13.98 -6.04
C TRP A 231 20.78 -14.69 -5.15
N GLU A 232 21.81 -15.31 -5.73
CA GLU A 232 22.93 -15.91 -4.98
C GLU A 232 23.64 -14.85 -4.13
N VAL A 233 23.90 -13.66 -4.69
CA VAL A 233 24.55 -12.56 -3.98
C VAL A 233 23.70 -12.07 -2.80
N VAL A 234 22.39 -11.89 -3.00
CA VAL A 234 21.47 -11.46 -1.94
C VAL A 234 21.35 -12.54 -0.86
N ASP A 235 21.28 -13.81 -1.23
CA ASP A 235 21.26 -14.95 -0.30
C ASP A 235 22.54 -15.01 0.54
N ALA A 236 23.71 -14.89 -0.10
CA ALA A 236 24.99 -14.85 0.60
C ALA A 236 25.11 -13.63 1.53
N ALA A 237 24.71 -12.43 1.07
CA ALA A 237 24.73 -11.22 1.90
C ALA A 237 23.80 -11.32 3.11
N SER A 238 22.65 -11.99 2.95
CA SER A 238 21.67 -12.23 4.02
C SER A 238 22.19 -13.11 5.15
N THR A 239 23.28 -13.85 4.95
CA THR A 239 23.91 -14.63 6.03
C THR A 239 24.62 -13.75 7.07
N LYS A 240 24.89 -12.48 6.75
CA LYS A 240 25.52 -11.54 7.67
C LYS A 240 24.49 -11.09 8.72
N PRO A 241 24.71 -11.35 10.02
CA PRO A 241 23.69 -11.15 11.06
C PRO A 241 23.46 -9.68 11.45
N TYR A 242 24.22 -8.73 10.89
CA TYR A 242 24.10 -7.32 11.20
C TYR A 242 24.45 -6.44 9.99
N GLY A 243 23.81 -5.27 9.92
CA GLY A 243 24.10 -4.25 8.89
C GLY A 243 23.66 -4.61 7.48
N PHE A 244 22.91 -5.70 7.29
CA PHE A 244 22.26 -6.05 6.03
C PHE A 244 20.81 -6.40 6.30
N MET A 245 19.90 -5.56 5.82
CA MET A 245 18.48 -5.87 5.79
C MET A 245 18.16 -6.37 4.39
N ARG A 246 17.59 -7.57 4.30
CA ARG A 246 17.32 -8.21 3.02
C ARG A 246 16.18 -7.50 2.29
N PHE A 247 16.46 -7.08 1.07
CA PHE A 247 15.49 -6.71 0.04
C PHE A 247 15.75 -7.56 -1.19
N GLU A 248 14.70 -7.85 -1.95
CA GLU A 248 14.78 -8.73 -3.11
C GLU A 248 14.52 -7.93 -4.40
N PRO A 249 15.22 -8.24 -5.51
CA PRO A 249 14.91 -7.62 -6.78
C PRO A 249 13.55 -8.11 -7.30
N GLY A 250 12.97 -7.39 -8.24
CA GLY A 250 11.72 -7.81 -8.85
C GLY A 250 11.29 -6.95 -10.03
N PRO A 251 10.07 -7.19 -10.55
CA PRO A 251 9.57 -6.53 -11.75
C PRO A 251 9.28 -5.03 -11.59
N GLY A 252 9.40 -4.51 -10.37
CA GLY A 252 9.10 -3.15 -10.00
C GLY A 252 8.34 -3.10 -8.67
N MET A 253 7.91 -1.89 -8.31
CA MET A 253 7.09 -1.66 -7.13
C MET A 253 5.69 -1.21 -7.55
N GLY A 254 4.68 -1.65 -6.81
CA GLY A 254 3.30 -1.19 -6.99
C GLY A 254 2.59 -0.96 -5.66
N GLY A 255 1.26 -0.90 -5.70
CA GLY A 255 0.40 -0.58 -4.57
C GLY A 255 0.30 0.93 -4.32
N HIS A 256 -0.44 1.33 -3.28
CA HIS A 256 -0.72 2.74 -3.02
C HIS A 256 0.44 3.52 -2.41
N CYS A 257 1.09 2.97 -1.37
CA CYS A 257 1.95 3.78 -0.52
C CYS A 257 3.33 4.02 -1.13
N LEU A 258 3.96 2.99 -1.71
CA LEU A 258 5.35 3.09 -2.21
C LEU A 258 5.52 4.02 -3.41
N PRO A 259 4.61 4.04 -4.40
CA PRO A 259 4.70 4.94 -5.54
C PRO A 259 4.27 6.38 -5.22
N VAL A 260 3.64 6.62 -4.07
CA VAL A 260 2.98 7.89 -3.76
C VAL A 260 3.70 8.63 -2.63
N ASP A 261 3.81 8.00 -1.46
CA ASP A 261 4.28 8.64 -0.22
C ASP A 261 5.66 9.30 -0.34
N PRO A 262 6.67 8.73 -1.02
CA PRO A 262 7.98 9.38 -1.14
C PRO A 262 7.91 10.76 -1.81
N PHE A 263 6.97 10.97 -2.74
CA PHE A 263 6.80 12.25 -3.44
C PHE A 263 6.19 13.34 -2.55
N TYR A 264 5.52 12.99 -1.44
CA TYR A 264 5.08 13.98 -0.44
C TYR A 264 6.26 14.71 0.16
N LEU A 265 7.30 13.97 0.55
CA LEU A 265 8.50 14.58 1.12
C LEU A 265 9.30 15.34 0.04
N THR A 266 9.40 14.81 -1.17
CA THR A 266 10.03 15.52 -2.30
C THR A 266 9.35 16.85 -2.57
N TRP A 267 8.02 16.88 -2.59
CA TRP A 267 7.25 18.12 -2.75
C TRP A 267 7.52 19.10 -1.60
N ARG A 268 7.41 18.64 -0.34
CA ARG A 268 7.62 19.48 0.85
C ARG A 268 9.06 19.99 0.95
N ALA A 269 10.07 19.20 0.56
CA ALA A 269 11.47 19.58 0.59
C ALA A 269 11.79 20.80 -0.31
N ARG A 270 11.03 20.99 -1.39
CA ARG A 270 11.19 22.16 -2.30
C ARG A 270 10.91 23.48 -1.60
N GLU A 271 9.98 23.50 -0.64
CA GLU A 271 9.71 24.68 0.19
C GLU A 271 10.89 25.04 1.09
N PHE A 272 11.76 24.07 1.40
CA PHE A 272 13.02 24.25 2.14
C PHE A 272 14.23 24.39 1.20
N HIS A 273 14.00 24.64 -0.09
CA HIS A 273 15.05 24.80 -1.11
C HIS A 273 15.99 23.58 -1.22
N MET A 274 15.46 22.38 -0.95
CA MET A 274 16.21 21.12 -1.00
C MET A 274 15.58 20.15 -2.01
N SER A 275 16.42 19.47 -2.79
CA SER A 275 16.00 18.31 -3.58
C SER A 275 16.30 17.02 -2.83
N THR A 276 15.40 16.05 -2.96
CA THR A 276 15.56 14.71 -2.38
C THR A 276 16.10 13.74 -3.44
N GLU A 277 17.38 13.89 -3.80
CA GLU A 277 18.00 13.17 -4.93
C GLU A 277 17.88 11.64 -4.82
N PHE A 278 18.10 11.07 -3.62
CA PHE A 278 17.96 9.63 -3.37
C PHE A 278 16.53 9.12 -3.61
N ILE A 279 15.52 9.90 -3.22
CA ILE A 279 14.12 9.52 -3.39
C ILE A 279 13.75 9.54 -4.88
N GLU A 280 14.16 10.59 -5.58
CA GLU A 280 13.91 10.73 -7.02
C GLU A 280 14.63 9.64 -7.83
N LEU A 281 15.89 9.34 -7.47
CA LEU A 281 16.66 8.26 -8.09
C LEU A 281 16.03 6.89 -7.87
N ALA A 282 15.59 6.59 -6.63
CA ALA A 282 14.90 5.34 -6.33
C ALA A 282 13.60 5.21 -7.11
N GLY A 283 12.82 6.29 -7.21
CA GLY A 283 11.61 6.34 -8.04
C GLY A 283 11.90 6.04 -9.51
N LYS A 284 12.97 6.64 -10.07
CA LYS A 284 13.40 6.40 -11.45
C LYS A 284 13.79 4.94 -11.68
N ILE A 285 14.65 4.37 -10.83
CA ILE A 285 15.11 2.97 -10.96
C ILE A 285 13.92 2.02 -10.90
N ASN A 286 13.05 2.17 -9.90
CA ASN A 286 11.89 1.29 -9.74
C ASN A 286 10.89 1.40 -10.91
N GLN A 287 10.71 2.58 -11.51
CA GLN A 287 9.87 2.77 -12.70
C GLN A 287 10.49 2.19 -13.98
N GLN A 288 11.81 1.96 -14.00
CA GLN A 288 12.52 1.35 -15.13
C GLN A 288 12.47 -0.19 -15.10
N MET A 289 12.26 -0.81 -13.93
CA MET A 289 12.28 -2.27 -13.78
C MET A 289 11.29 -3.03 -14.67
N PRO A 290 10.04 -2.57 -14.90
CA PRO A 290 9.15 -3.22 -15.85
C PRO A 290 9.76 -3.33 -17.25
N TYR A 291 10.43 -2.27 -17.73
CA TYR A 291 11.07 -2.26 -19.05
C TYR A 291 12.27 -3.19 -19.11
N HIS A 292 13.10 -3.21 -18.07
CA HIS A 292 14.20 -4.17 -17.96
C HIS A 292 13.68 -5.63 -17.98
N CYS A 293 12.57 -5.91 -17.28
CA CYS A 293 11.96 -7.24 -17.31
C CYS A 293 11.46 -7.62 -18.71
N VAL A 294 10.89 -6.67 -19.46
CA VAL A 294 10.52 -6.92 -20.86
C VAL A 294 11.76 -7.21 -21.71
N GLU A 295 12.85 -6.48 -21.54
CA GLU A 295 14.13 -6.78 -22.24
C GLU A 295 14.61 -8.21 -21.91
N ARG A 296 14.50 -8.64 -20.65
CA ARG A 296 14.84 -10.02 -20.24
C ARG A 296 13.95 -11.06 -20.92
N ILE A 297 12.64 -10.80 -21.02
CA ILE A 297 11.67 -11.67 -21.71
C ILE A 297 12.01 -11.75 -23.21
N GLU A 298 12.32 -10.63 -23.86
CA GLU A 298 12.75 -10.60 -25.26
C GLU A 298 14.02 -11.43 -25.51
N LEU A 299 15.03 -11.26 -24.66
CA LEU A 299 16.29 -12.01 -24.78
C LEU A 299 16.04 -13.51 -24.61
N ALA A 300 15.25 -13.91 -23.61
CA ALA A 300 14.91 -15.30 -23.36
C ALA A 300 14.15 -15.93 -24.54
N LEU A 301 13.16 -15.22 -25.10
CA LEU A 301 12.45 -15.66 -26.30
C LEU A 301 13.39 -15.80 -27.51
N ASN A 302 14.29 -14.83 -27.70
CA ASN A 302 15.24 -14.84 -28.81
C ASN A 302 16.25 -15.99 -28.69
N GLU A 303 16.72 -16.32 -27.48
CA GLU A 303 17.55 -17.50 -27.23
C GLU A 303 16.81 -18.81 -27.58
N ALA A 304 15.49 -18.83 -27.39
CA ALA A 304 14.60 -19.90 -27.85
C ALA A 304 14.19 -19.78 -29.33
N ALA A 305 14.83 -18.89 -30.10
CA ALA A 305 14.54 -18.59 -31.51
C ALA A 305 13.09 -18.16 -31.79
N LYS A 306 12.45 -17.47 -30.84
CA LYS A 306 11.12 -16.87 -30.97
C LYS A 306 11.17 -15.34 -30.84
N PRO A 307 10.50 -14.58 -31.71
CA PRO A 307 10.30 -13.14 -31.50
C PRO A 307 9.18 -12.88 -30.48
N VAL A 308 9.11 -11.68 -29.89
CA VAL A 308 7.92 -11.30 -29.09
C VAL A 308 6.65 -11.25 -29.94
N ARG A 309 6.73 -10.67 -31.15
CA ARG A 309 5.61 -10.60 -32.08
C ARG A 309 5.09 -12.00 -32.39
N GLU A 310 3.78 -12.21 -32.27
CA GLU A 310 3.08 -13.49 -32.50
C GLU A 310 3.44 -14.61 -31.51
N SER A 311 4.29 -14.37 -30.50
CA SER A 311 4.49 -15.32 -29.40
C SER A 311 3.32 -15.25 -28.41
N LYS A 312 2.86 -16.42 -27.97
CA LYS A 312 1.90 -16.59 -26.88
C LYS A 312 2.62 -16.51 -25.53
N ILE A 313 2.36 -15.45 -24.77
CA ILE A 313 3.02 -15.19 -23.50
C ILE A 313 1.98 -15.26 -22.38
N ALA A 314 2.18 -16.22 -21.48
CA ALA A 314 1.36 -16.42 -20.30
C ALA A 314 1.93 -15.67 -19.11
N ILE A 315 1.19 -14.71 -18.56
CA ILE A 315 1.56 -13.94 -17.39
C ILE A 315 0.95 -14.58 -16.13
N LEU A 316 1.81 -14.98 -15.19
CA LEU A 316 1.38 -15.49 -13.89
C LEU A 316 1.43 -14.37 -12.85
N GLY A 317 0.24 -13.99 -12.38
CA GLY A 317 0.01 -12.94 -11.40
C GLY A 317 0.06 -11.53 -12.00
N VAL A 318 -1.00 -10.76 -11.77
CA VAL A 318 -1.12 -9.36 -12.23
C VAL A 318 -1.34 -8.37 -11.09
N SER A 319 -1.64 -8.85 -9.88
CA SER A 319 -1.64 -8.00 -8.69
C SER A 319 -0.24 -7.49 -8.33
N TYR A 320 -0.15 -6.39 -7.59
CA TYR A 320 1.16 -5.82 -7.21
C TYR A 320 1.91 -6.67 -6.17
N LYS A 321 1.19 -7.50 -5.40
CA LYS A 321 1.69 -8.34 -4.30
C LYS A 321 0.95 -9.68 -4.26
N GLY A 322 1.68 -10.76 -3.97
CA GLY A 322 1.09 -12.09 -3.82
C GLY A 322 0.07 -12.14 -2.69
N GLY A 323 -1.05 -12.82 -2.94
CA GLY A 323 -2.11 -13.05 -1.95
C GLY A 323 -3.16 -11.96 -1.82
N VAL A 324 -3.15 -10.93 -2.68
CA VAL A 324 -4.16 -9.86 -2.72
C VAL A 324 -4.61 -9.58 -4.14
N GLY A 325 -5.84 -9.07 -4.31
CA GLY A 325 -6.45 -8.74 -5.61
C GLY A 325 -6.22 -7.32 -6.13
N ASP A 326 -5.20 -6.63 -5.60
CA ASP A 326 -4.96 -5.23 -5.90
C ASP A 326 -3.97 -5.04 -7.07
N ILE A 327 -4.41 -4.35 -8.13
CA ILE A 327 -3.65 -4.09 -9.35
C ILE A 327 -3.10 -2.66 -9.44
N ARG A 328 -3.35 -1.81 -8.44
CA ARG A 328 -3.01 -0.38 -8.48
C ARG A 328 -1.49 -0.22 -8.55
N GLU A 329 -1.02 0.50 -9.57
CA GLU A 329 0.41 0.67 -9.90
C GLU A 329 1.16 -0.68 -10.09
N SER A 330 0.48 -1.76 -10.47
CA SER A 330 1.13 -3.07 -10.61
C SER A 330 2.14 -3.07 -11.77
N PRO A 331 3.38 -3.56 -11.56
CA PRO A 331 4.37 -3.65 -12.63
C PRO A 331 3.95 -4.63 -13.74
N ALA A 332 3.08 -5.59 -13.44
CA ALA A 332 2.58 -6.54 -14.44
C ALA A 332 1.80 -5.84 -15.57
N LEU A 333 1.01 -4.82 -15.23
CA LEU A 333 0.23 -4.07 -16.22
C LEU A 333 1.17 -3.39 -17.23
N ARG A 334 2.23 -2.74 -16.74
CA ARG A 334 3.20 -2.09 -17.61
C ARG A 334 3.99 -3.09 -18.47
N ILE A 335 4.37 -4.24 -17.91
CA ILE A 335 5.01 -5.33 -18.68
C ILE A 335 4.08 -5.80 -19.80
N MET A 336 2.80 -6.04 -19.49
CA MET A 336 1.80 -6.48 -20.46
C MET A 336 1.55 -5.45 -21.56
N GLU A 337 1.41 -4.17 -21.22
CA GLU A 337 1.26 -3.09 -22.20
C GLU A 337 2.40 -3.10 -23.23
N VAL A 338 3.66 -3.11 -22.76
CA VAL A 338 4.83 -3.05 -23.64
C VAL A 338 4.96 -4.31 -24.50
N LEU A 339 4.67 -5.49 -23.95
CA LEU A 339 4.66 -6.73 -24.72
C LEU A 339 3.56 -6.75 -25.79
N ALA A 340 2.36 -6.26 -25.46
CA ALA A 340 1.25 -6.13 -26.40
C ALA A 340 1.56 -5.13 -27.52
N GLU A 341 2.16 -3.98 -27.20
CA GLU A 341 2.65 -2.99 -28.18
C GLU A 341 3.67 -3.59 -29.17
N ARG A 342 4.45 -4.58 -28.71
CA ARG A 342 5.41 -5.33 -29.53
C ARG A 342 4.80 -6.51 -30.28
N GLY A 343 3.49 -6.73 -30.15
CA GLY A 343 2.71 -7.73 -30.87
C GLY A 343 2.69 -9.11 -30.23
N GLY A 344 3.01 -9.22 -28.93
CA GLY A 344 2.85 -10.48 -28.19
C GLY A 344 1.36 -10.79 -27.95
N GLU A 345 1.00 -12.07 -28.05
CA GLU A 345 -0.33 -12.57 -27.71
C GLU A 345 -0.37 -12.90 -26.21
N LEU A 346 -1.05 -12.07 -25.43
CA LEU A 346 -1.00 -12.15 -23.97
C LEU A 346 -2.20 -12.89 -23.37
N PHE A 347 -1.90 -13.77 -22.44
CA PHE A 347 -2.86 -14.46 -21.58
C PHE A 347 -2.39 -14.31 -20.14
N TYR A 348 -3.30 -14.36 -19.16
CA TYR A 348 -2.88 -14.33 -17.77
C TYR A 348 -3.69 -15.24 -16.86
N HIS A 349 -3.06 -15.62 -15.77
CA HIS A 349 -3.72 -16.25 -14.63
C HIS A 349 -3.39 -15.46 -13.37
N ASP A 350 -4.43 -15.03 -12.67
CA ASP A 350 -4.37 -14.49 -11.32
C ASP A 350 -5.62 -14.94 -10.56
N PRO A 351 -5.47 -15.63 -9.41
CA PRO A 351 -6.61 -16.16 -8.66
C PRO A 351 -7.41 -15.07 -7.92
N TYR A 352 -6.88 -13.86 -7.78
CA TYR A 352 -7.51 -12.76 -7.06
C TYR A 352 -8.03 -11.66 -8.00
N VAL A 353 -7.56 -11.62 -9.25
CA VAL A 353 -7.95 -10.61 -10.25
C VAL A 353 -8.68 -11.28 -11.42
N PRO A 354 -10.03 -11.22 -11.48
CA PRO A 354 -10.80 -11.97 -12.47
C PRO A 354 -10.77 -11.36 -13.89
N ALA A 355 -10.56 -10.05 -14.00
CA ALA A 355 -10.58 -9.34 -15.27
C ALA A 355 -9.66 -8.12 -15.26
N LEU A 356 -9.11 -7.80 -16.44
CA LEU A 356 -8.38 -6.57 -16.75
C LEU A 356 -9.11 -5.85 -17.89
N PRO A 357 -10.17 -5.07 -17.60
CA PRO A 357 -11.01 -4.47 -18.63
C PRO A 357 -10.26 -3.55 -19.60
N GLU A 358 -9.26 -2.81 -19.11
CA GLU A 358 -8.44 -1.89 -19.89
C GLU A 358 -7.61 -2.61 -20.97
N LEU A 359 -7.23 -3.87 -20.71
CA LEU A 359 -6.54 -4.73 -21.67
C LEU A 359 -7.50 -5.68 -22.41
N GLY A 360 -8.79 -5.68 -22.06
CA GLY A 360 -9.78 -6.60 -22.63
C GLY A 360 -9.55 -8.08 -22.28
N LEU A 361 -8.80 -8.37 -21.20
CA LEU A 361 -8.40 -9.73 -20.82
C LEU A 361 -9.16 -10.24 -19.59
N ARG A 362 -9.32 -11.56 -19.51
CA ARG A 362 -9.86 -12.27 -18.33
C ARG A 362 -8.85 -13.29 -17.82
N SER A 363 -8.89 -13.53 -16.51
CA SER A 363 -8.05 -14.54 -15.88
C SER A 363 -8.49 -15.91 -16.38
N LEU A 364 -7.56 -16.67 -16.94
CA LEU A 364 -7.80 -18.03 -17.41
C LEU A 364 -7.41 -19.05 -16.33
N PRO A 365 -7.97 -20.27 -16.35
CA PRO A 365 -7.44 -21.39 -15.58
C PRO A 365 -5.93 -21.59 -15.81
N LEU A 366 -5.23 -22.02 -14.76
CA LEU A 366 -3.76 -22.13 -14.79
C LEU A 366 -3.23 -23.14 -15.82
N ASP A 367 -3.96 -24.23 -16.02
CA ASP A 367 -3.67 -25.25 -17.03
C ASP A 367 -3.91 -24.70 -18.45
N GLU A 368 -5.01 -23.96 -18.64
CA GLU A 368 -5.33 -23.33 -19.93
C GLU A 368 -4.29 -22.27 -20.32
N VAL A 369 -3.89 -21.41 -19.37
CA VAL A 369 -2.93 -20.33 -19.66
C VAL A 369 -1.53 -20.87 -20.01
N THR A 370 -1.14 -22.04 -19.48
CA THR A 370 0.22 -22.57 -19.63
C THR A 370 0.36 -23.60 -20.76
N ALA A 371 -0.70 -24.30 -21.14
CA ALA A 371 -0.63 -25.45 -22.06
C ALA A 371 0.01 -25.15 -23.44
N ASP A 372 -0.33 -24.01 -24.05
CA ASP A 372 0.12 -23.62 -25.40
C ASP A 372 1.00 -22.36 -25.39
N ALA A 373 1.55 -21.99 -24.23
CA ALA A 373 2.38 -20.80 -24.10
C ALA A 373 3.78 -21.01 -24.68
N ASP A 374 4.23 -20.06 -25.50
CA ASP A 374 5.61 -20.00 -25.97
C ASP A 374 6.56 -19.59 -24.84
N ALA A 375 6.07 -18.75 -23.92
CA ALA A 375 6.74 -18.37 -22.69
C ALA A 375 5.73 -18.19 -21.54
N VAL A 376 6.11 -18.65 -20.35
CA VAL A 376 5.40 -18.41 -19.09
C VAL A 376 6.24 -17.46 -18.25
N VAL A 377 5.66 -16.32 -17.85
CA VAL A 377 6.35 -15.25 -17.13
C VAL A 377 5.72 -15.09 -15.75
N LEU A 378 6.49 -15.37 -14.71
CA LEU A 378 6.07 -15.15 -13.33
C LEU A 378 6.36 -13.71 -12.92
N VAL A 379 5.30 -12.90 -12.79
CA VAL A 379 5.39 -11.51 -12.35
C VAL A 379 4.97 -11.35 -10.90
N THR A 380 3.97 -12.09 -10.42
CA THR A 380 3.57 -12.11 -9.01
C THR A 380 3.42 -13.54 -8.50
N ALA A 381 4.20 -13.89 -7.48
CA ALA A 381 4.20 -15.21 -6.86
C ALA A 381 3.07 -15.32 -5.83
N HIS A 382 1.90 -15.81 -6.25
CA HIS A 382 0.78 -16.03 -5.34
C HIS A 382 0.98 -17.29 -4.49
N PRO A 383 0.57 -17.28 -3.21
CA PRO A 383 0.58 -18.49 -2.40
C PRO A 383 -0.36 -19.56 -2.98
N GLY A 384 -0.01 -20.83 -2.81
CA GLY A 384 -0.82 -21.96 -3.25
C GLY A 384 -0.61 -22.42 -4.70
N ILE A 385 0.21 -21.70 -5.48
CA ILE A 385 0.61 -22.10 -6.83
C ILE A 385 1.97 -22.79 -6.79
N ASP A 386 2.09 -23.98 -7.38
CA ASP A 386 3.36 -24.68 -7.53
C ASP A 386 4.12 -24.17 -8.77
N HIS A 387 4.80 -23.04 -8.59
CA HIS A 387 5.61 -22.42 -9.63
C HIS A 387 6.74 -23.34 -10.13
N LEU A 388 7.20 -24.29 -9.31
CA LEU A 388 8.28 -25.20 -9.68
C LEU A 388 7.79 -26.29 -10.64
N ALA A 389 6.58 -26.81 -10.42
CA ALA A 389 5.94 -27.72 -11.36
C ALA A 389 5.73 -27.04 -12.72
N ILE A 390 5.17 -25.83 -12.73
CA ILE A 390 4.96 -25.07 -13.97
C ILE A 390 6.28 -24.82 -14.70
N ALA A 391 7.33 -24.42 -13.98
CA ALA A 391 8.64 -24.16 -14.57
C ALA A 391 9.27 -25.41 -15.23
N ARG A 392 8.94 -26.63 -14.78
CA ARG A 392 9.42 -27.87 -15.40
C ARG A 392 8.67 -28.24 -16.67
N ASP A 393 7.38 -27.88 -16.74
CA ASP A 393 6.50 -28.29 -17.83
C ASP A 393 6.41 -27.24 -18.96
N ALA A 394 6.72 -25.97 -18.65
CA ALA A 394 6.67 -24.88 -19.63
C ALA A 394 7.74 -25.01 -20.73
N SER A 395 7.44 -24.53 -21.94
CA SER A 395 8.44 -24.45 -23.03
C SER A 395 9.60 -23.51 -22.69
N LEU A 396 9.28 -22.37 -22.07
CA LEU A 396 10.22 -21.36 -21.56
C LEU A 396 9.56 -20.73 -20.33
N PHE A 397 10.26 -20.70 -19.20
CA PHE A 397 9.79 -20.10 -17.96
C PHE A 397 10.70 -18.93 -17.56
N ILE A 398 10.13 -17.75 -17.38
CA ILE A 398 10.85 -16.56 -16.92
C ILE A 398 10.35 -16.18 -15.52
N ASP A 399 11.23 -16.28 -14.54
CA ASP A 399 10.94 -15.99 -13.14
C ASP A 399 11.48 -14.60 -12.74
N LEU A 400 10.58 -13.62 -12.62
CA LEU A 400 10.93 -12.26 -12.21
C LEU A 400 10.90 -12.05 -10.70
N ARG A 401 10.60 -13.09 -9.90
CA ARG A 401 10.41 -13.01 -8.44
C ARG A 401 11.31 -13.94 -7.64
N GLY A 402 12.13 -14.76 -8.30
CA GLY A 402 13.00 -15.72 -7.64
C GLY A 402 12.23 -16.83 -6.90
N ALA A 403 11.01 -17.16 -7.34
CA ALA A 403 10.24 -18.27 -6.75
C ALA A 403 10.87 -19.65 -7.04
N THR A 404 11.71 -19.73 -8.09
CA THR A 404 12.37 -20.94 -8.59
C THR A 404 13.84 -21.06 -8.19
N ARG A 405 14.27 -20.28 -7.17
CA ARG A 405 15.63 -20.35 -6.61
C ARG A 405 15.96 -21.77 -6.17
N GLY A 406 17.21 -22.19 -6.41
CA GLY A 406 17.72 -23.51 -6.03
C GLY A 406 17.42 -24.63 -7.02
N ILE A 407 16.69 -24.38 -8.11
CA ILE A 407 16.42 -25.37 -9.16
C ILE A 407 17.14 -24.98 -10.45
N ARG A 408 17.78 -25.93 -11.12
CA ARG A 408 18.36 -25.72 -12.45
C ARG A 408 17.60 -26.57 -13.46
N VAL A 409 16.91 -25.91 -14.39
CA VAL A 409 16.28 -26.51 -15.57
C VAL A 409 16.67 -25.67 -16.78
N GLU A 410 16.80 -26.28 -17.96
CA GLU A 410 17.37 -25.62 -19.15
C GLU A 410 16.48 -24.52 -19.73
N ASN A 411 15.17 -24.64 -19.54
CA ASN A 411 14.13 -23.74 -20.01
C ASN A 411 13.81 -22.59 -19.02
N LEU A 412 14.62 -22.39 -17.97
CA LEU A 412 14.36 -21.40 -16.92
C LEU A 412 15.32 -20.22 -17.02
N VAL A 413 14.75 -19.02 -17.12
CA VAL A 413 15.44 -17.75 -17.00
C VAL A 413 14.96 -17.07 -15.73
N ARG A 414 15.88 -16.50 -14.94
CA ARG A 414 15.55 -15.65 -13.79
C ARG A 414 15.94 -14.20 -14.06
N LEU A 415 15.29 -13.29 -13.36
CA LEU A 415 15.71 -11.89 -13.26
C LEU A 415 17.14 -11.79 -12.74
#